data_AF-A0A5N4C6L5-F1
#
_entry.id   AF-A0A5N4C6L5-F1
#
_cell.length_a   1.000
_cell.length_b   1.000
_cell.length_c   1.000
_cell.angle_alpha   90.00
_cell.angle_beta   90.00
_cell.angle_gamma   90.00
#
_symmetry.space_group_name_H-M   'P 1'
#
loop_
_entity.id
_entity.type
_entity.pdbx_description
1 polymer ?
#
loop_
_entity_poly.entity_id
_entity_poly.type
_entity_poly.pdbx_seq_one_letter_code
_entity_poly.pdbx_strand_id
1 'polypeptide(L)'
;MIPFCTVKLGYRNDQAAILNLCFIGTSVLTPVFAGWLADVCLGRNKLVQICLFLHFLGTALLSVAAFPLGDFYVGAHHVINNIPETERKRLFYTALSAICLGTGGVRAIVCPLGAYGLQECGSQKRVSLFNWFYWIMNLNATIVFLGISYIQHSGASALVLLIPFMSTLMALITFHMMRYNLIYQPEKCCSLLTPFGVFVNALKTCCLRRCHPSRGVSSWLDHAKAKLGGRYSELHVEDTKFFFTLLPLFFFQLLYRTCIMQVPSGYYLQTMNSNLNLGGSALPVAAMNVVSILPLLILAPFMDYFSTCLFPSKREGPFLSACILAGNLSAALSVMVAGFFEMHRKHFPAMEQPLSGKALTVSSMPCFHLVLQYILLGVAETLVNPAHYNVLKEELWSLKTQVDDHRSRKGSEHASRCLKLEIRGLETPSPLKGNWRLSKRRK
;
A
#
# COMPACT_ATOMS: atom_id res chain seq x y z
N MET A 1 6.20 -6.95 17.45
CA MET A 1 4.90 -7.09 18.15
C MET A 1 4.64 -8.50 18.66
N ILE A 2 4.76 -9.55 17.84
CA ILE A 2 4.46 -10.94 18.26
C ILE A 2 5.19 -11.36 19.55
N PRO A 3 6.53 -11.22 19.68
CA PRO A 3 7.21 -11.60 20.92
C PRO A 3 6.75 -10.82 22.15
N PHE A 4 6.38 -9.55 21.97
CA PHE A 4 5.85 -8.73 23.06
C PHE A 4 4.48 -9.25 23.53
N CYS A 5 3.60 -9.58 22.58
CA CYS A 5 2.29 -10.12 22.90
C CYS A 5 2.36 -11.49 23.58
N THR A 6 3.25 -12.38 23.12
CA THR A 6 3.36 -13.74 23.65
C THR A 6 4.14 -13.78 24.97
N VAL A 7 5.29 -13.10 25.05
CA VAL A 7 6.18 -13.17 26.22
C VAL A 7 5.76 -12.20 27.32
N LYS A 8 5.34 -10.96 27.00
CA LYS A 8 5.04 -9.92 28.00
C LYS A 8 3.56 -9.83 28.34
N LEU A 9 2.66 -9.94 27.36
CA LEU A 9 1.20 -9.84 27.60
C LEU A 9 0.51 -11.19 27.84
N GLY A 10 1.24 -12.31 27.66
CA GLY A 10 0.74 -13.66 27.90
C GLY A 10 -0.31 -14.14 26.88
N TYR A 11 -0.37 -13.54 25.69
CA TYR A 11 -1.26 -14.01 24.62
C TYR A 11 -0.79 -15.31 23.99
N ARG A 12 -1.74 -16.10 23.51
CA ARG A 12 -1.44 -17.28 22.71
C ARG A 12 -0.82 -16.87 21.37
N ASN A 13 -0.05 -17.78 20.76
CA ASN A 13 0.60 -17.56 19.47
C ASN A 13 -0.40 -17.14 18.37
N ASP A 14 -1.57 -17.80 18.32
CA ASP A 14 -2.63 -17.50 17.37
C ASP A 14 -3.20 -16.08 17.56
N GLN A 15 -3.51 -15.70 18.80
CA GLN A 15 -4.02 -14.37 19.12
C GLN A 15 -3.01 -13.26 18.77
N ALA A 16 -1.73 -13.48 19.07
CA ALA A 16 -0.67 -12.52 18.76
C ALA A 16 -0.49 -12.32 17.24
N ALA A 17 -0.56 -13.40 16.45
CA ALA A 17 -0.49 -13.32 14.99
C ALA A 17 -1.72 -12.63 14.38
N ILE A 18 -2.93 -12.94 14.86
CA ILE A 18 -4.17 -12.26 14.43
C ILE A 18 -4.06 -10.76 14.70
N LEU A 19 -3.64 -10.38 15.90
CA LEU A 19 -3.47 -8.96 16.25
C LEU A 19 -2.44 -8.26 15.34
N ASN A 20 -1.36 -8.95 14.97
CA ASN A 20 -0.37 -8.44 14.01
C ASN A 20 -0.91 -8.25 12.60
N LEU A 21 -1.69 -9.20 12.12
CA LEU A 21 -2.35 -9.07 10.82
C LEU A 21 -3.40 -7.96 10.83
N CYS A 22 -4.19 -7.82 11.90
CA CYS A 22 -5.15 -6.71 12.05
C CYS A 22 -4.45 -5.35 12.05
N PHE A 23 -3.33 -5.21 12.76
CA PHE A 23 -2.53 -3.99 12.76
C PHE A 23 -2.00 -3.65 11.37
N ILE A 24 -1.36 -4.62 10.70
CA ILE A 24 -0.81 -4.41 9.35
C ILE A 24 -1.93 -4.09 8.36
N GLY A 25 -3.02 -4.85 8.37
CA GLY A 25 -4.17 -4.65 7.48
C GLY A 25 -4.82 -3.28 7.68
N THR A 26 -5.05 -2.86 8.93
CA THR A 26 -5.62 -1.54 9.22
C THR A 26 -4.66 -0.43 8.77
N SER A 27 -3.35 -0.62 8.89
CA SER A 27 -2.35 0.38 8.43
C SER A 27 -2.32 0.52 6.90
N VAL A 28 -2.69 -0.53 6.17
CA VAL A 28 -2.80 -0.55 4.70
C VAL A 28 -4.13 0.04 4.22
N LEU A 29 -5.20 -0.06 5.00
CA LEU A 29 -6.51 0.54 4.69
C LEU A 29 -6.63 2.01 5.09
N THR A 30 -5.93 2.41 6.16
CA THR A 30 -5.90 3.80 6.66
C THR A 30 -5.62 4.84 5.56
N PRO A 31 -4.70 4.64 4.60
CA PRO A 31 -4.44 5.62 3.55
C PRO A 31 -5.67 5.99 2.71
N VAL A 32 -6.57 5.04 2.47
CA VAL A 32 -7.82 5.29 1.72
C VAL A 32 -8.71 6.26 2.48
N PHE A 33 -8.86 6.02 3.79
CA PHE A 33 -9.63 6.88 4.69
C PHE A 33 -8.97 8.25 4.87
N ALA A 34 -7.65 8.29 5.08
CA ALA A 34 -6.90 9.53 5.25
C ALA A 34 -6.89 10.38 3.97
N GLY A 35 -6.76 9.77 2.79
CA GLY A 35 -6.87 10.48 1.51
C GLY A 35 -8.22 11.16 1.35
N TRP A 36 -9.32 10.43 1.61
CA TRP A 36 -10.67 11.02 1.63
C TRP A 36 -10.79 12.18 2.63
N LEU A 37 -10.28 12.01 3.84
CA LEU A 37 -10.33 13.03 4.88
C LEU A 37 -9.50 14.29 4.51
N ALA A 38 -8.39 14.09 3.79
CA ALA A 38 -7.54 15.16 3.30
C ALA A 38 -8.25 16.01 2.24
N ASP A 39 -8.99 15.36 1.33
CA ASP A 39 -9.61 16.01 0.18
C ASP A 39 -10.97 16.67 0.54
N VAL A 40 -11.71 16.14 1.54
CA VAL A 40 -13.04 16.65 1.93
C VAL A 40 -13.02 17.59 3.14
N CYS A 41 -12.30 17.24 4.21
CA CYS A 41 -12.52 17.87 5.52
C CYS A 41 -11.39 18.82 5.94
N LEU A 42 -10.14 18.34 5.94
CA LEU A 42 -9.06 18.97 6.72
C LEU A 42 -7.96 19.62 5.86
N GLY A 43 -7.84 19.24 4.58
CA GLY A 43 -6.70 19.59 3.74
C GLY A 43 -5.44 18.77 4.06
N ARG A 44 -4.59 18.58 3.05
CA ARG A 44 -3.41 17.69 3.11
C ARG A 44 -2.39 18.11 4.17
N ASN A 45 -2.00 19.39 4.24
CA ASN A 45 -0.97 19.87 5.18
C ASN A 45 -1.39 19.78 6.66
N LYS A 46 -2.68 19.96 6.96
CA LYS A 46 -3.20 19.79 8.33
C LYS A 46 -3.26 18.31 8.70
N LEU A 47 -3.75 17.47 7.78
CA LEU A 47 -3.87 16.04 8.04
C LEU A 47 -2.51 15.36 8.23
N VAL A 48 -1.46 15.69 7.45
CA VAL A 48 -0.12 15.11 7.68
C VAL A 48 0.37 15.40 9.10
N GLN A 49 0.21 16.63 9.58
CA GLN A 49 0.65 16.97 10.94
C GLN A 49 -0.12 16.20 12.00
N ILE A 50 -1.45 16.05 11.84
CA ILE A 50 -2.26 15.24 12.75
C ILE A 50 -1.78 13.78 12.72
N CYS A 51 -1.52 13.20 11.55
CA CYS A 51 -1.04 11.83 11.41
C CYS A 51 0.38 11.63 11.99
N LEU A 52 1.30 12.58 11.79
CA LEU A 52 2.63 12.55 12.41
C LEU A 52 2.55 12.64 13.93
N PHE A 53 1.68 13.52 14.46
CA PHE A 53 1.45 13.62 15.89
C PHE A 53 0.84 12.35 16.47
N LEU A 54 -0.16 11.74 15.80
CA LEU A 54 -0.73 10.45 16.20
C LEU A 54 0.32 9.33 16.18
N HIS A 55 1.21 9.32 15.19
CA HIS A 55 2.30 8.35 15.12
C HIS A 55 3.26 8.53 16.31
N PHE A 56 3.69 9.76 16.60
CA PHE A 56 4.55 10.09 17.74
C PHE A 56 3.89 9.73 19.09
N LEU A 57 2.62 10.11 19.28
CA LEU A 57 1.87 9.75 20.48
C LEU A 57 1.76 8.23 20.63
N GLY A 58 1.51 7.52 19.53
CA GLY A 58 1.44 6.07 19.50
C GLY A 58 2.76 5.40 19.88
N THR A 59 3.91 5.86 19.36
CA THR A 59 5.23 5.32 19.74
C THR A 59 5.61 5.68 21.18
N ALA A 60 5.19 6.84 21.69
CA ALA A 60 5.35 7.22 23.09
C ALA A 60 4.55 6.30 24.02
N LEU A 61 3.26 6.10 23.75
CA LEU A 61 2.38 5.21 24.51
C LEU A 61 2.87 3.76 24.47
N LEU A 62 3.37 3.30 23.32
CA LEU A 62 3.96 1.97 23.18
C LEU A 62 5.23 1.83 24.03
N SER A 63 6.08 2.85 24.05
CA SER A 63 7.30 2.86 24.88
C SER A 63 6.97 2.81 26.36
N VAL A 64 5.94 3.54 26.82
CA VAL A 64 5.43 3.48 28.20
C VAL A 64 4.86 2.10 28.52
N ALA A 65 4.06 1.52 27.62
CA ALA A 65 3.44 0.21 27.82
C ALA A 65 4.46 -0.95 27.83
N ALA A 66 5.58 -0.78 27.13
CA ALA A 66 6.61 -1.79 26.96
C ALA A 66 7.87 -1.56 27.81
N PHE A 67 7.97 -0.41 28.50
CA PHE A 67 9.03 -0.16 29.46
C PHE A 67 9.00 -1.27 30.53
N PRO A 68 10.14 -1.93 30.81
CA PRO A 68 10.14 -3.10 31.66
C PRO A 68 9.75 -2.73 33.10
N LEU A 69 8.80 -3.49 33.62
CA LEU A 69 8.46 -3.63 35.04
C LEU A 69 9.46 -4.54 35.78
N GLY A 70 10.66 -4.75 35.24
CA GLY A 70 11.73 -5.51 35.88
C GLY A 70 12.78 -4.55 36.44
N ASP A 71 13.05 -4.67 37.73
CA ASP A 71 13.93 -3.84 38.58
C ASP A 71 15.00 -3.04 37.83
N PHE A 72 14.68 -1.78 37.50
CA PHE A 72 15.70 -0.81 37.12
C PHE A 72 16.31 -0.23 38.41
N TYR A 73 17.55 -0.57 38.69
CA TYR A 73 18.38 0.17 39.65
C TYR A 73 18.77 1.51 39.03
N VAL A 74 18.06 2.60 39.37
CA VAL A 74 18.56 3.96 39.21
C VAL A 74 19.03 4.42 40.58
N GLY A 75 20.26 4.05 40.94
CA GLY A 75 20.80 4.31 42.28
C GLY A 75 19.99 3.66 43.40
N ALA A 76 19.79 4.36 44.52
CA ALA A 76 19.14 3.86 45.74
C ALA A 76 17.59 3.92 45.75
N HIS A 77 16.95 4.24 44.61
CA HIS A 77 15.49 4.38 44.54
C HIS A 77 14.86 3.34 43.60
N HIS A 78 14.13 2.39 44.20
CA HIS A 78 13.21 1.50 43.48
C HIS A 78 11.99 2.30 42.98
N VAL A 79 11.91 2.58 41.68
CA VAL A 79 10.68 3.08 41.06
C VAL A 79 9.87 1.90 40.55
N ILE A 80 8.95 1.41 41.39
CA ILE A 80 7.99 0.38 41.03
C ILE A 80 6.84 1.05 40.27
N ASN A 81 6.83 0.93 38.94
CA ASN A 81 5.69 1.40 38.15
C ASN A 81 4.64 0.29 38.02
N ASN A 82 3.85 0.06 39.07
CA ASN A 82 2.80 -0.97 39.13
C ASN A 82 1.57 -0.61 38.27
N ILE A 83 1.72 -0.56 36.95
CA ILE A 83 0.58 -0.40 36.03
C ILE A 83 -0.20 -1.73 36.04
N PRO A 84 -1.51 -1.72 36.41
CA PRO A 84 -2.35 -2.90 36.34
C PRO A 84 -2.35 -3.52 34.93
N GLU A 85 -2.39 -4.85 34.85
CA GLU A 85 -2.44 -5.60 33.57
C GLU A 85 -3.51 -5.08 32.61
N THR A 86 -4.68 -4.71 33.12
CA THR A 86 -5.80 -4.15 32.36
C THR A 86 -5.45 -2.78 31.76
N GLU A 87 -4.79 -1.92 32.52
CA GLU A 87 -4.36 -0.60 32.05
C GLU A 87 -3.25 -0.71 31.02
N ARG A 88 -2.29 -1.60 31.23
CA ARG A 88 -1.23 -1.86 30.25
C ARG A 88 -1.79 -2.36 28.92
N LYS A 89 -2.78 -3.27 28.95
CA LYS A 89 -3.48 -3.73 27.73
C LYS A 89 -4.21 -2.59 27.05
N ARG A 90 -4.94 -1.73 27.79
CA ARG A 90 -5.60 -0.54 27.24
C ARG A 90 -4.59 0.40 26.57
N LEU A 91 -3.50 0.74 27.26
CA LEU A 91 -2.43 1.57 26.72
C LEU A 91 -1.85 0.97 25.43
N PHE A 92 -1.56 -0.33 25.42
CA PHE A 92 -1.05 -1.03 24.25
C PHE A 92 -2.00 -0.96 23.05
N TYR A 93 -3.30 -1.18 23.23
CA TYR A 93 -4.27 -1.06 22.13
C TYR A 93 -4.41 0.39 21.64
N THR A 94 -4.47 1.37 22.55
CA THR A 94 -4.52 2.79 22.16
C THR A 94 -3.28 3.22 21.38
N ALA A 95 -2.09 2.75 21.80
CA ALA A 95 -0.84 2.97 21.10
C ALA A 95 -0.89 2.36 19.69
N LEU A 96 -1.34 1.11 19.57
CA LEU A 96 -1.41 0.39 18.31
C LEU A 96 -2.36 1.08 17.32
N SER A 97 -3.53 1.53 17.77
CA SER A 97 -4.48 2.30 16.97
C SER A 97 -3.90 3.63 16.51
N ALA A 98 -3.23 4.37 17.41
CA ALA A 98 -2.60 5.65 17.08
C ALA A 98 -1.47 5.49 16.05
N ILE A 99 -0.57 4.51 16.23
CA ILE A 99 0.50 4.20 15.27
C ILE A 99 -0.10 3.80 13.91
N CYS A 100 -1.14 2.97 13.91
CA CYS A 100 -1.78 2.51 12.69
C CYS A 100 -2.36 3.68 11.87
N LEU A 101 -3.15 4.54 12.52
CA LEU A 101 -3.73 5.73 11.90
C LEU A 101 -2.67 6.72 11.44
N GLY A 102 -1.63 6.93 12.26
CA GLY A 102 -0.53 7.83 11.94
C GLY A 102 0.29 7.34 10.74
N THR A 103 0.73 6.08 10.75
CA THR A 103 1.54 5.48 9.67
C THR A 103 0.80 5.48 8.34
N GLY A 104 -0.46 5.04 8.34
CA GLY A 104 -1.26 5.00 7.13
C GLY A 104 -1.55 6.39 6.57
N GLY A 105 -1.87 7.36 7.45
CA GLY A 105 -2.14 8.72 7.02
C GLY A 105 -0.91 9.45 6.46
N VAL A 106 0.26 9.26 7.05
CA VAL A 106 1.53 9.79 6.51
C VAL A 106 1.80 9.23 5.11
N ARG A 107 1.65 7.90 4.91
CA ARG A 107 1.81 7.26 3.59
C ARG A 107 0.84 7.81 2.55
N ALA A 108 -0.42 8.07 2.93
CA ALA A 108 -1.45 8.58 2.04
C ALA A 108 -1.11 9.92 1.40
N ILE A 109 -0.37 10.77 2.13
CA ILE A 109 -0.16 12.17 1.73
C ILE A 109 1.27 12.41 1.23
N VAL A 110 2.27 11.78 1.86
CA VAL A 110 3.68 11.97 1.48
C VAL A 110 4.00 11.30 0.15
N CYS A 111 3.50 10.08 -0.11
CA CYS A 111 3.82 9.36 -1.34
C CYS A 111 3.35 10.09 -2.61
N PRO A 112 2.11 10.63 -2.69
CA PRO A 112 1.69 11.42 -3.83
C PRO A 112 2.45 12.76 -3.94
N LEU A 113 2.71 13.45 -2.82
CA LEU A 113 3.39 14.74 -2.80
C LEU A 113 4.78 14.67 -3.44
N GLY A 114 5.55 13.61 -3.15
CA GLY A 114 6.85 13.36 -3.80
C GLY A 114 6.73 13.11 -5.31
N ALA A 115 5.64 12.48 -5.76
CA ALA A 115 5.40 12.22 -7.18
C ALA A 115 4.98 13.49 -7.96
N TYR A 116 4.29 14.44 -7.31
CA TYR A 116 3.88 15.71 -7.93
C TYR A 116 5.05 16.69 -8.08
N GLY A 117 5.96 16.77 -7.09
CA GLY A 117 7.19 17.59 -7.24
C GLY A 117 8.08 17.13 -8.40
N LEU A 118 7.91 15.87 -8.84
CA LEU A 118 8.60 15.28 -9.99
C LEU A 118 7.78 15.35 -11.28
N GLN A 119 6.65 16.08 -11.30
CA GLN A 119 5.77 16.15 -12.46
C GLN A 119 6.43 16.82 -13.68
N GLU A 120 7.35 17.76 -13.43
CA GLU A 120 8.16 18.43 -14.45
C GLU A 120 9.27 17.54 -15.04
N CYS A 121 9.58 16.40 -14.40
CA CYS A 121 10.58 15.47 -14.90
C CYS A 121 9.97 14.49 -15.92
N GLY A 122 10.69 14.23 -17.02
CA GLY A 122 10.25 13.32 -18.09
C GLY A 122 9.83 11.93 -17.59
N SER A 123 8.91 11.28 -18.32
CA SER A 123 8.23 10.04 -17.92
C SER A 123 9.19 8.88 -17.55
N GLN A 124 10.32 8.77 -18.24
CA GLN A 124 11.34 7.73 -18.01
C GLN A 124 12.16 7.97 -16.73
N LYS A 125 12.54 9.24 -16.45
CA LYS A 125 13.27 9.60 -15.22
C LYS A 125 12.43 9.32 -13.97
N ARG A 126 11.12 9.54 -14.04
CA ARG A 126 10.18 9.28 -12.93
C ARG A 126 10.09 7.79 -12.56
N VAL A 127 10.06 6.90 -13.55
CA VAL A 127 10.03 5.44 -13.30
C VAL A 127 11.33 4.97 -12.67
N SER A 128 12.47 5.47 -13.13
CA SER A 128 13.79 5.15 -12.54
C SER A 128 13.89 5.61 -11.09
N LEU A 129 13.45 6.84 -10.78
CA LEU A 129 13.42 7.34 -9.40
C LEU A 129 12.54 6.49 -8.48
N PHE A 130 11.39 6.03 -8.97
CA PHE A 130 10.50 5.14 -8.19
C PHE A 130 11.13 3.77 -7.94
N ASN A 131 11.79 3.18 -8.94
CA ASN A 131 12.51 1.91 -8.79
C ASN A 131 13.66 2.03 -7.76
N TRP A 132 14.46 3.10 -7.85
CA TRP A 132 15.51 3.37 -6.87
C TRP A 132 14.95 3.60 -5.47
N PHE A 133 13.87 4.37 -5.35
CA PHE A 133 13.18 4.58 -4.07
C PHE A 133 12.70 3.25 -3.47
N TYR A 134 12.09 2.38 -4.28
CA TYR A 134 11.65 1.05 -3.85
C TYR A 134 12.82 0.18 -3.38
N TRP A 135 13.94 0.18 -4.10
CA TRP A 135 15.14 -0.57 -3.70
C TRP A 135 15.74 -0.03 -2.39
N ILE A 136 15.87 1.30 -2.25
CA ILE A 136 16.37 1.96 -1.02
C ILE A 136 15.47 1.65 0.18
N MET A 137 14.14 1.65 0.00
CA MET A 137 13.19 1.31 1.06
C MET A 137 13.38 -0.13 1.57
N ASN A 138 13.67 -1.07 0.69
CA ASN A 138 13.96 -2.45 1.05
C ASN A 138 15.34 -2.59 1.71
N LEU A 139 16.35 -1.84 1.25
CA LEU A 139 17.67 -1.80 1.89
C LEU A 139 17.55 -1.27 3.34
N ASN A 140 16.77 -0.21 3.54
CA ASN A 140 16.47 0.32 4.87
C ASN A 140 15.81 -0.76 5.75
N ALA A 141 14.79 -1.46 5.23
CA ALA A 141 14.16 -2.56 5.97
C ALA A 141 15.17 -3.64 6.41
N THR A 142 16.10 -4.02 5.54
CA THR A 142 17.20 -4.95 5.89
C THR A 142 18.07 -4.41 7.01
N ILE A 143 18.50 -3.15 6.95
CA ILE A 143 19.30 -2.51 8.01
C ILE A 143 18.53 -2.50 9.33
N VAL A 144 17.23 -2.18 9.31
CA VAL A 144 16.38 -2.17 10.50
C VAL A 144 16.24 -3.57 11.10
N PHE A 145 15.98 -4.61 10.29
CA PHE A 145 15.88 -5.98 10.80
C PHE A 145 17.20 -6.51 11.35
N LEU A 146 18.33 -6.19 10.72
CA LEU A 146 19.67 -6.51 11.24
C LEU A 146 19.95 -5.77 12.56
N GLY A 147 19.59 -4.49 12.65
CA GLY A 147 19.71 -3.71 13.88
C GLY A 147 18.86 -4.28 15.02
N ILE A 148 17.61 -4.64 14.75
CA ILE A 148 16.73 -5.30 15.73
C ILE A 148 17.34 -6.64 16.16
N SER A 149 17.84 -7.44 15.21
CA SER A 149 18.52 -8.70 15.50
C SER A 149 19.71 -8.49 16.43
N TYR A 150 20.58 -7.52 16.12
CA TYR A 150 21.74 -7.20 16.96
C TYR A 150 21.35 -6.77 18.37
N ILE A 151 20.36 -5.87 18.51
CA ILE A 151 19.89 -5.40 19.83
C ILE A 151 19.24 -6.53 20.64
N GLN A 152 18.51 -7.43 19.97
CA GLN A 152 17.93 -8.61 20.62
C GLN A 152 19.00 -9.55 21.17
N HIS A 153 20.14 -9.68 20.46
CA HIS A 153 21.26 -10.48 20.92
C HIS A 153 22.04 -9.82 22.07
N SER A 154 22.21 -8.49 22.05
CA SER A 154 22.93 -7.76 23.11
C SER A 154 22.13 -7.58 24.41
N GLY A 155 20.85 -7.97 24.45
CA GLY A 155 19.98 -7.85 25.62
C GLY A 155 19.42 -6.45 25.87
N ALA A 156 19.80 -5.45 25.08
CA ALA A 156 19.40 -4.05 25.24
C ALA A 156 17.97 -3.75 24.71
N SER A 157 16.97 -4.47 25.22
CA SER A 157 15.59 -4.47 24.72
C SER A 157 14.94 -3.09 24.68
N ALA A 158 15.33 -2.15 25.55
CA ALA A 158 14.82 -0.79 25.57
C ALA A 158 15.19 0.01 24.31
N LEU A 159 16.34 -0.26 23.69
CA LEU A 159 16.79 0.45 22.48
C LEU A 159 15.87 0.19 21.29
N VAL A 160 15.25 -0.99 21.20
CA VAL A 160 14.30 -1.34 20.13
C VAL A 160 13.08 -0.42 20.12
N LEU A 161 12.70 0.13 21.27
CA LEU A 161 11.55 1.04 21.42
C LEU A 161 11.97 2.51 21.33
N LEU A 162 13.15 2.83 21.88
CA LEU A 162 13.67 4.20 21.89
C LEU A 162 14.00 4.72 20.48
N ILE A 163 14.56 3.86 19.62
CA ILE A 163 14.97 4.26 18.27
C ILE A 163 13.76 4.73 17.43
N PRO A 164 12.65 3.96 17.30
CA PRO A 164 11.44 4.44 16.64
C PRO A 164 10.87 5.72 17.25
N PHE A 165 10.87 5.85 18.58
CA PHE A 165 10.40 7.06 19.26
C PHE A 165 11.19 8.30 18.81
N MET A 166 12.52 8.25 18.90
CA MET A 166 13.39 9.35 18.48
C MET A 166 13.28 9.66 16.99
N SER A 167 13.17 8.63 16.14
CA SER A 167 12.97 8.80 14.70
C SER A 167 11.68 9.56 14.38
N THR A 168 10.58 9.22 15.05
CA THR A 168 9.29 9.88 14.84
C THR A 168 9.24 11.29 15.38
N LEU A 169 9.96 11.56 16.47
CA LEU A 169 10.15 12.91 17.00
C LEU A 169 10.93 13.79 16.01
N MET A 170 12.03 13.27 15.46
CA MET A 170 12.82 13.97 14.44
C MET A 170 11.95 14.27 13.21
N ALA A 171 11.19 13.30 12.72
CA ALA A 171 10.29 13.49 11.58
C ALA A 171 9.22 14.56 11.84
N LEU A 172 8.67 14.60 13.06
CA LEU A 172 7.71 15.63 13.47
C LEU A 172 8.34 17.03 13.46
N ILE A 173 9.56 17.17 14.00
CA ILE A 173 10.31 18.44 14.02
C ILE A 173 10.63 18.89 12.59
N THR A 174 11.20 18.00 11.76
CA THR A 174 11.56 18.32 10.37
C THR A 174 10.34 18.74 9.56
N PHE A 175 9.22 18.01 9.69
CA PHE A 175 7.99 18.36 8.97
C PHE A 175 7.40 19.69 9.47
N HIS A 176 7.47 19.95 10.77
CA HIS A 176 7.04 21.22 11.34
C HIS A 176 7.88 22.39 10.81
N MET A 177 9.20 22.23 10.70
CA MET A 177 10.09 23.22 10.10
C MET A 177 9.84 23.42 8.59
N MET A 178 9.63 22.33 7.85
CA MET A 178 9.32 22.34 6.40
C MET A 178 7.96 22.97 6.07
N ARG A 179 7.05 23.05 7.05
CA ARG A 179 5.67 23.52 6.87
C ARG A 179 5.59 24.96 6.33
N TYR A 180 6.66 25.73 6.45
CA TYR A 180 6.76 27.09 5.90
C TYR A 180 6.89 27.13 4.36
N ASN A 181 7.33 26.06 3.70
CA ASN A 181 7.68 26.06 2.27
C ASN A 181 6.77 25.19 1.37
N LEU A 182 5.74 24.54 1.91
CA LEU A 182 4.88 23.59 1.18
C LEU A 182 3.55 24.22 0.76
N ILE A 183 3.58 25.08 -0.25
CA ILE A 183 2.38 25.58 -0.94
C ILE A 183 2.13 24.69 -2.16
N TYR A 184 1.31 23.65 -2.02
CA TYR A 184 0.62 23.10 -3.18
C TYR A 184 -0.74 22.52 -2.80
N GLN A 185 -1.80 23.17 -3.27
CA GLN A 185 -3.15 22.64 -3.30
C GLN A 185 -3.35 21.96 -4.66
N PRO A 186 -3.47 20.63 -4.73
CA PRO A 186 -4.00 20.02 -5.93
C PRO A 186 -5.48 20.39 -6.10
N GLU A 187 -5.92 20.52 -7.34
CA GLU A 187 -7.34 20.58 -7.67
C GLU A 187 -8.07 19.38 -7.06
N LYS A 188 -9.29 19.63 -6.55
CA LYS A 188 -10.14 18.63 -5.91
C LYS A 188 -10.40 17.47 -6.89
N CYS A 189 -9.66 16.38 -6.75
CA CYS A 189 -9.92 15.18 -7.55
C CYS A 189 -11.14 14.45 -6.98
N CYS A 190 -11.99 13.93 -7.85
CA CYS A 190 -13.28 13.33 -7.50
C CYS A 190 -13.16 12.23 -6.43
N SER A 191 -14.04 12.30 -5.44
CA SER A 191 -14.09 11.42 -4.27
C SER A 191 -14.30 9.94 -4.65
N LEU A 192 -13.65 9.02 -3.94
CA LEU A 192 -13.92 7.56 -4.01
C LEU A 192 -15.39 7.18 -3.78
N LEU A 193 -16.18 8.07 -3.16
CA LEU A 193 -17.62 7.93 -3.00
C LEU A 193 -18.38 7.96 -4.33
N THR A 194 -17.82 8.61 -5.36
CA THR A 194 -18.48 8.79 -6.65
C THR A 194 -18.68 7.47 -7.41
N PRO A 195 -17.65 6.61 -7.60
CA PRO A 195 -17.86 5.30 -8.24
C PRO A 195 -18.77 4.37 -7.45
N PHE A 196 -18.74 4.41 -6.12
CA PHE A 196 -19.68 3.65 -5.28
C PHE A 196 -21.12 4.14 -5.45
N GLY A 197 -21.34 5.46 -5.46
CA GLY A 197 -22.66 6.05 -5.71
C GLY A 197 -23.20 5.76 -7.11
N VAL A 198 -22.33 5.79 -8.13
CA VAL A 198 -22.67 5.37 -9.50
C VAL A 198 -23.11 3.91 -9.54
N PHE A 199 -22.38 3.01 -8.87
CA PHE A 199 -22.71 1.59 -8.80
C PHE A 199 -24.06 1.34 -8.13
N VAL A 200 -24.29 1.92 -6.94
CA VAL A 200 -25.56 1.77 -6.21
C VAL A 200 -26.72 2.33 -7.02
N ASN A 201 -26.53 3.46 -7.71
CA ASN A 201 -27.57 4.03 -8.56
C ASN A 201 -27.82 3.20 -9.83
N ALA A 202 -26.78 2.64 -10.45
CA ALA A 202 -26.94 1.70 -11.57
C ALA A 202 -27.71 0.44 -11.14
N LEU A 203 -27.42 -0.07 -9.93
CA LEU A 203 -28.11 -1.22 -9.35
C LEU A 203 -29.57 -0.90 -9.05
N LYS A 204 -29.82 0.22 -8.37
CA LYS A 204 -31.18 0.68 -8.06
C LYS A 204 -32.00 0.88 -9.35
N THR A 205 -31.44 1.53 -10.36
CA THR A 205 -32.13 1.72 -11.65
C THR A 205 -32.37 0.38 -12.35
N CYS A 206 -31.44 -0.57 -12.29
CA CYS A 206 -31.62 -1.91 -12.89
C CYS A 206 -32.64 -2.77 -12.13
N CYS A 207 -32.65 -2.73 -10.80
CA CYS A 207 -33.59 -3.46 -9.97
C CYS A 207 -35.01 -2.88 -10.05
N LEU A 208 -35.16 -1.56 -10.16
CA LEU A 208 -36.46 -0.89 -10.31
C LEU A 208 -37.05 -1.02 -11.72
N ARG A 209 -36.19 -1.11 -12.75
CA ARG A 209 -36.60 -1.14 -14.17
C ARG A 209 -36.47 -2.57 -14.71
N ARG A 210 -37.30 -3.48 -14.21
CA ARG A 210 -37.24 -4.91 -14.58
C ARG A 210 -37.78 -5.24 -15.99
N CYS A 211 -38.27 -4.26 -16.76
CA CYS A 211 -38.81 -4.50 -18.11
C CYS A 211 -38.56 -3.31 -19.05
N HIS A 212 -37.41 -3.28 -19.72
CA HIS A 212 -37.29 -2.97 -21.15
C HIS A 212 -35.79 -2.94 -21.50
N PRO A 213 -35.27 -3.86 -22.33
CA PRO A 213 -33.92 -3.74 -22.84
C PRO A 213 -33.89 -2.52 -23.76
N SER A 214 -33.39 -1.39 -23.25
CA SER A 214 -33.20 -0.20 -24.07
C SER A 214 -32.14 -0.53 -25.13
N ARG A 215 -32.56 -0.54 -26.40
CA ARG A 215 -31.66 -0.72 -27.56
C ARG A 215 -30.49 0.26 -27.45
N GLY A 216 -29.26 -0.26 -27.42
CA GLY A 216 -28.02 0.56 -27.49
C GLY A 216 -27.19 0.68 -26.22
N VAL A 217 -27.45 -0.13 -25.18
CA VAL A 217 -26.64 -0.13 -23.95
C VAL A 217 -25.58 -1.24 -23.99
N SER A 218 -24.29 -0.88 -23.95
CA SER A 218 -23.17 -1.84 -24.00
C SER A 218 -22.76 -2.38 -22.62
N SER A 219 -23.04 -1.65 -21.54
CA SER A 219 -22.75 -2.07 -20.16
C SER A 219 -23.89 -1.70 -19.22
N TRP A 220 -24.21 -2.57 -18.24
CA TRP A 220 -25.24 -2.28 -17.24
C TRP A 220 -25.01 -0.96 -16.49
N LEU A 221 -23.75 -0.56 -16.26
CA LEU A 221 -23.38 0.70 -15.60
C LEU A 221 -23.89 1.95 -16.34
N ASP A 222 -24.17 1.87 -17.64
CA ASP A 222 -24.72 2.97 -18.43
C ASP A 222 -26.09 3.46 -17.91
N HIS A 223 -26.85 2.60 -17.21
CA HIS A 223 -28.12 2.99 -16.61
C HIS A 223 -27.98 4.06 -15.52
N ALA A 224 -26.77 4.31 -15.00
CA ALA A 224 -26.51 5.41 -14.08
C ALA A 224 -26.33 6.77 -14.78
N LYS A 225 -26.20 6.82 -16.11
CA LYS A 225 -26.03 8.06 -16.88
C LYS A 225 -27.28 8.92 -16.82
N ALA A 226 -27.11 10.23 -16.64
CA ALA A 226 -28.20 11.20 -16.63
C ALA A 226 -29.09 11.12 -17.89
N LYS A 227 -28.49 10.90 -19.06
CA LYS A 227 -29.23 10.74 -20.33
C LYS A 227 -30.15 9.51 -20.38
N LEU A 228 -29.91 8.51 -19.53
CA LEU A 228 -30.69 7.26 -19.45
C LEU A 228 -31.64 7.23 -18.24
N GLY A 229 -31.79 8.37 -17.54
CA GLY A 229 -32.63 8.53 -16.34
C GLY A 229 -31.89 8.30 -15.02
N GLY A 230 -30.55 8.22 -15.05
CA GLY A 230 -29.71 8.14 -13.85
C GLY A 230 -29.36 9.50 -13.26
N ARG A 231 -28.55 9.53 -12.18
CA ARG A 231 -28.16 10.77 -11.46
C ARG A 231 -26.75 11.29 -11.78
N TYR A 232 -25.96 10.53 -12.53
CA TYR A 232 -24.53 10.81 -12.69
C TYR A 232 -24.19 11.23 -14.13
N SER A 233 -23.20 12.12 -14.26
CA SER A 233 -22.71 12.53 -15.58
C SER A 233 -22.03 11.36 -16.29
N GLU A 234 -21.94 11.41 -17.62
CA GLU A 234 -21.31 10.35 -18.41
C GLU A 234 -19.86 10.09 -17.99
N LEU A 235 -19.14 11.16 -17.64
CA LEU A 235 -17.75 11.09 -17.18
C LEU A 235 -17.61 10.17 -15.96
N HIS A 236 -18.43 10.40 -14.93
CA HIS A 236 -18.40 9.61 -13.70
C HIS A 236 -18.77 8.14 -13.93
N VAL A 237 -19.65 7.85 -14.90
CA VAL A 237 -20.02 6.47 -15.23
C VAL A 237 -18.90 5.75 -15.98
N GLU A 238 -18.23 6.42 -16.92
CA GLU A 238 -17.08 5.83 -17.61
C GLU A 238 -15.88 5.64 -16.67
N ASP A 239 -15.60 6.58 -15.76
CA ASP A 239 -14.59 6.44 -14.70
C ASP A 239 -14.90 5.25 -13.77
N THR A 240 -16.19 4.99 -13.52
CA THR A 240 -16.62 3.84 -12.72
C THR A 240 -16.45 2.52 -13.47
N LYS A 241 -16.80 2.47 -14.76
CA LYS A 241 -16.54 1.29 -15.59
C LYS A 241 -15.05 0.96 -15.64
N PHE A 242 -14.21 1.99 -15.80
CA PHE A 242 -12.76 1.88 -15.75
C PHE A 242 -12.29 1.19 -14.45
N PHE A 243 -12.81 1.65 -13.30
CA PHE A 243 -12.49 1.04 -12.01
C PHE A 243 -12.86 -0.45 -11.96
N PHE A 244 -14.04 -0.83 -12.46
CA PHE A 244 -14.49 -2.22 -12.47
C PHE A 244 -13.70 -3.11 -13.44
N THR A 245 -13.22 -2.57 -14.57
CA THR A 245 -12.34 -3.31 -15.50
C THR A 245 -11.02 -3.71 -14.85
N LEU A 246 -10.51 -2.91 -13.92
CA LEU A 246 -9.28 -3.22 -13.17
C LEU A 246 -9.48 -4.18 -11.97
N LEU A 247 -10.73 -4.45 -11.58
CA LEU A 247 -11.05 -5.27 -10.40
C LEU A 247 -10.40 -6.68 -10.42
N PRO A 248 -10.36 -7.41 -11.55
CA PRO A 248 -9.67 -8.69 -11.62
C PRO A 248 -8.18 -8.61 -11.27
N LEU A 249 -7.48 -7.56 -11.72
CA LEU A 249 -6.06 -7.35 -11.40
C LEU A 249 -5.86 -7.16 -9.89
N PHE A 250 -6.76 -6.42 -9.22
CA PHE A 250 -6.72 -6.27 -7.76
C PHE A 250 -7.02 -7.58 -7.03
N PHE A 251 -7.93 -8.41 -7.55
CA PHE A 251 -8.25 -9.71 -6.94
C PHE A 251 -7.04 -10.65 -6.93
N PHE A 252 -6.34 -10.80 -8.06
CA PHE A 252 -5.11 -11.60 -8.11
C PHE A 252 -4.01 -11.03 -7.21
N GLN A 253 -3.92 -9.70 -7.11
CA GLN A 253 -2.99 -9.04 -6.20
C GLN A 253 -3.32 -9.33 -4.72
N LEU A 254 -4.59 -9.47 -4.35
CA LEU A 254 -4.99 -9.87 -3.00
C LEU A 254 -4.48 -11.27 -2.64
N LEU A 255 -4.61 -12.25 -3.56
CA LEU A 255 -4.11 -13.61 -3.35
C LEU A 255 -2.61 -13.61 -3.09
N TYR A 256 -1.84 -12.92 -3.94
CA TYR A 256 -0.41 -12.74 -3.73
C TYR A 256 -0.10 -12.08 -2.38
N ARG A 257 -0.83 -11.03 -1.99
CA ARG A 257 -0.66 -10.36 -0.70
C ARG A 257 -0.93 -11.28 0.48
N THR A 258 -1.88 -12.23 0.39
CA THR A 258 -2.10 -13.21 1.47
C THR A 258 -0.88 -14.08 1.73
N CYS A 259 -0.13 -14.44 0.68
CA CYS A 259 1.11 -15.21 0.80
C CYS A 259 2.22 -14.37 1.45
N ILE A 260 2.40 -13.12 1.02
CA ILE A 260 3.40 -12.21 1.60
C ILE A 260 3.14 -11.95 3.10
N MET A 261 1.86 -11.85 3.49
CA MET A 261 1.48 -11.65 4.89
C MET A 261 1.79 -12.85 5.80
N GLN A 262 2.25 -13.99 5.26
CA GLN A 262 2.77 -15.10 6.06
C GLN A 262 4.09 -14.76 6.76
N VAL A 263 4.95 -13.92 6.16
CA VAL A 263 6.24 -13.50 6.76
C VAL A 263 6.06 -12.90 8.15
N PRO A 264 5.25 -11.84 8.34
CA PRO A 264 5.05 -11.25 9.67
C PRO A 264 4.10 -12.07 10.56
N SER A 265 3.60 -13.23 10.14
CA SER A 265 2.64 -14.03 10.91
C SER A 265 3.08 -15.50 11.05
N GLY A 266 2.61 -16.39 10.18
CA GLY A 266 2.87 -17.83 10.24
C GLY A 266 4.35 -18.18 10.22
N TYR A 267 5.13 -17.58 9.32
CA TYR A 267 6.57 -17.89 9.20
C TYR A 267 7.34 -17.38 10.42
N TYR A 268 6.96 -16.20 10.93
CA TYR A 268 7.52 -15.67 12.16
C TYR A 268 7.28 -16.61 13.35
N LEU A 269 6.05 -17.10 13.51
CA LEU A 269 5.70 -18.06 14.57
C LEU A 269 6.40 -19.40 14.41
N GLN A 270 6.48 -19.92 13.18
CA GLN A 270 7.18 -21.17 12.87
C GLN A 270 8.67 -21.07 13.20
N THR A 271 9.28 -19.94 12.87
CA THR A 271 10.69 -19.65 13.21
C THR A 271 10.88 -19.51 14.72
N MET A 272 10.00 -18.75 15.39
CA MET A 272 10.05 -18.54 16.84
C MET A 272 9.94 -19.86 17.63
N ASN A 273 9.24 -20.86 17.10
CA ASN A 273 9.05 -22.18 17.71
C ASN A 273 10.01 -23.26 17.17
N SER A 274 11.07 -22.85 16.47
CA SER A 274 12.16 -23.71 15.98
C SER A 274 13.45 -23.41 16.72
N ASN A 275 14.44 -24.29 16.63
CA ASN A 275 15.75 -24.11 17.24
C ASN A 275 16.51 -22.99 16.51
N LEU A 276 16.79 -21.92 17.24
CA LEU A 276 17.48 -20.73 16.74
C LEU A 276 19.01 -20.84 16.86
N ASN A 277 19.54 -21.89 17.47
CA ASN A 277 20.98 -22.07 17.59
C ASN A 277 21.61 -22.48 16.26
N LEU A 278 22.46 -21.61 15.72
CA LEU A 278 23.27 -21.87 14.53
C LEU A 278 24.74 -21.89 14.94
N GLY A 279 25.32 -23.10 15.04
CA GLY A 279 26.76 -23.28 15.28
C GLY A 279 27.29 -22.65 16.58
N GLY A 280 26.47 -22.58 17.64
CA GLY A 280 26.84 -21.99 18.94
C GLY A 280 26.37 -20.55 19.16
N SER A 281 25.80 -19.89 18.14
CA SER A 281 25.19 -18.56 18.26
C SER A 281 23.67 -18.61 18.08
N ALA A 282 22.92 -17.94 18.96
CA ALA A 282 21.47 -17.85 18.84
C ALA A 282 21.09 -16.79 17.79
N LEU A 283 20.51 -17.22 16.67
CA LEU A 283 20.06 -16.36 15.58
C LEU A 283 18.69 -15.75 15.93
N PRO A 284 18.56 -14.41 16.01
CA PRO A 284 17.28 -13.78 16.30
C PRO A 284 16.27 -14.01 15.17
N VAL A 285 14.99 -14.18 15.52
CA VAL A 285 13.90 -14.38 14.55
C VAL A 285 13.84 -13.26 13.51
N ALA A 286 14.23 -12.03 13.88
CA ALA A 286 14.28 -10.88 12.97
C ALA A 286 15.26 -11.07 11.79
N ALA A 287 16.33 -11.84 11.95
CA ALA A 287 17.29 -12.13 10.89
C ALA A 287 16.67 -12.93 9.75
N MET A 288 15.67 -13.78 10.02
CA MET A 288 14.97 -14.53 8.97
C MET A 288 14.18 -13.60 8.03
N ASN A 289 13.69 -12.45 8.51
CA ASN A 289 13.05 -11.46 7.63
C ASN A 289 14.05 -10.84 6.63
N VAL A 290 15.33 -10.75 7.00
CA VAL A 290 16.38 -10.30 6.07
C VAL A 290 16.51 -11.28 4.91
N VAL A 291 16.43 -12.58 5.19
CA VAL A 291 16.48 -13.64 4.17
C VAL A 291 15.38 -13.47 3.11
N SER A 292 14.17 -13.04 3.48
CA SER A 292 13.12 -12.74 2.48
C SER A 292 13.39 -11.47 1.66
N ILE A 293 14.16 -10.51 2.18
CA ILE A 293 14.44 -9.24 1.48
C ILE A 293 15.68 -9.38 0.56
N LEU A 294 16.62 -10.28 0.88
CA LEU A 294 17.85 -10.47 0.10
C LEU A 294 17.61 -10.76 -1.39
N PRO A 295 16.69 -11.67 -1.79
CA PRO A 295 16.36 -11.87 -3.19
C PRO A 295 15.97 -10.57 -3.88
N LEU A 296 15.22 -9.68 -3.22
CA LEU A 296 14.86 -8.38 -3.76
C LEU A 296 16.06 -7.49 -4.00
N LEU A 297 16.96 -7.38 -3.03
CA LEU A 297 18.14 -6.53 -3.18
C LEU A 297 19.09 -7.01 -4.28
N ILE A 298 19.19 -8.32 -4.50
CA ILE A 298 20.09 -8.94 -5.48
C ILE A 298 19.44 -9.05 -6.86
N LEU A 299 18.22 -9.58 -6.93
CA LEU A 299 17.54 -9.90 -8.18
C LEU A 299 16.93 -8.66 -8.84
N ALA A 300 16.51 -7.64 -8.09
CA ALA A 300 15.96 -6.42 -8.71
C ALA A 300 16.95 -5.69 -9.65
N PRO A 301 18.19 -5.35 -9.23
CA PRO A 301 19.16 -4.72 -10.14
C PRO A 301 19.57 -5.66 -11.27
N PHE A 302 19.63 -6.97 -11.02
CA PHE A 302 19.92 -7.97 -12.04
C PHE A 302 18.80 -8.03 -13.09
N MET A 303 17.54 -8.01 -12.68
CA MET A 303 16.39 -7.99 -13.59
C MET A 303 16.35 -6.71 -14.42
N ASP A 304 16.66 -5.54 -13.83
CA ASP A 304 16.76 -4.29 -14.58
C ASP A 304 17.94 -4.33 -15.58
N TYR A 305 19.09 -4.90 -15.20
CA TYR A 305 20.24 -5.07 -16.09
C TYR A 305 19.98 -6.08 -17.21
N PHE A 306 19.49 -7.27 -16.90
CA PHE A 306 19.18 -8.31 -17.89
C PHE A 306 18.06 -7.86 -18.83
N SER A 307 17.01 -7.22 -18.30
CA SER A 307 15.92 -6.69 -19.12
C SER A 307 16.40 -5.59 -20.07
N THR A 308 17.37 -4.76 -19.68
CA THR A 308 17.89 -3.68 -20.53
C THR A 308 18.91 -4.19 -21.55
N CYS A 309 19.74 -5.17 -21.21
CA CYS A 309 20.76 -5.71 -22.09
C CYS A 309 20.24 -6.76 -23.10
N LEU A 310 19.35 -7.67 -22.69
CA LEU A 310 18.97 -8.83 -23.52
C LEU A 310 17.70 -8.61 -24.34
N PHE A 311 16.76 -7.78 -23.88
CA PHE A 311 15.45 -7.62 -24.51
C PHE A 311 14.93 -6.17 -24.57
N PRO A 312 15.70 -5.21 -25.12
CA PRO A 312 15.26 -3.81 -25.21
C PRO A 312 13.97 -3.63 -26.03
N SER A 313 13.70 -4.53 -26.98
CA SER A 313 12.52 -4.50 -27.86
C SER A 313 11.31 -5.32 -27.37
N LYS A 314 11.44 -6.11 -26.29
CA LYS A 314 10.37 -7.01 -25.78
C LYS A 314 9.88 -6.63 -24.38
N ARG A 315 10.00 -5.35 -24.00
CA ARG A 315 9.31 -4.79 -22.82
C ARG A 315 7.80 -4.65 -23.08
N GLU A 316 7.20 -5.65 -23.72
CA GLU A 316 5.77 -5.70 -24.01
C GLU A 316 5.10 -6.66 -23.01
N GLY A 317 3.78 -6.54 -22.90
CA GLY A 317 2.94 -7.26 -21.92
C GLY A 317 3.29 -8.73 -21.63
N PRO A 318 3.70 -9.58 -22.61
CA PRO A 318 4.00 -10.99 -22.36
C PRO A 318 5.07 -11.24 -21.28
N PHE A 319 6.14 -10.44 -21.22
CA PHE A 319 7.19 -10.62 -20.21
C PHE A 319 6.71 -10.26 -18.81
N LEU A 320 5.98 -9.15 -18.67
CA LEU A 320 5.42 -8.70 -17.39
C LEU A 320 4.41 -9.73 -16.84
N SER A 321 3.56 -10.27 -17.71
CA SER A 321 2.61 -11.33 -17.35
C SER A 321 3.34 -12.61 -16.92
N ALA A 322 4.44 -12.99 -17.58
CA ALA A 322 5.26 -14.13 -17.18
C ALA A 322 5.90 -13.92 -15.79
N CYS A 323 6.41 -12.72 -15.50
CA CYS A 323 6.92 -12.37 -14.16
C CYS A 323 5.83 -12.46 -13.08
N ILE A 324 4.63 -11.95 -13.36
CA ILE A 324 3.49 -12.04 -12.43
C ILE A 324 3.12 -13.51 -12.17
N LEU A 325 3.04 -14.33 -13.22
CA LEU A 325 2.72 -15.75 -13.10
C LEU A 325 3.79 -16.51 -12.31
N ALA A 326 5.07 -16.36 -12.71
CA ALA A 326 6.19 -17.01 -12.04
C ALA A 326 6.30 -16.61 -10.56
N GLY A 327 6.09 -15.33 -10.25
CA GLY A 327 6.09 -14.85 -8.87
C GLY A 327 4.94 -15.41 -8.04
N ASN A 328 3.72 -15.51 -8.59
CA ASN A 328 2.60 -16.15 -7.90
C ASN A 328 2.84 -17.65 -7.66
N LEU A 329 3.41 -18.37 -8.63
CA LEU A 329 3.81 -19.77 -8.45
C LEU A 329 4.87 -19.94 -7.37
N SER A 330 5.87 -19.05 -7.33
CA SER A 330 6.90 -19.03 -6.29
C SER A 330 6.31 -18.77 -4.89
N ALA A 331 5.34 -17.86 -4.79
CA ALA A 331 4.63 -17.58 -3.54
C ALA A 331 3.81 -18.79 -3.06
N ALA A 332 3.10 -19.46 -3.97
CA ALA A 332 2.35 -20.68 -3.64
C ALA A 332 3.28 -21.82 -3.19
N LEU A 333 4.41 -22.01 -3.89
CA LEU A 333 5.44 -22.99 -3.53
C LEU A 333 6.03 -22.69 -2.14
N SER A 334 6.29 -21.42 -1.83
CA SER A 334 6.77 -20.99 -0.51
C SER A 334 5.82 -21.44 0.61
N VAL A 335 4.52 -21.17 0.47
CA VAL A 335 3.52 -21.54 1.50
C VAL A 335 3.37 -23.06 1.61
N MET A 336 3.44 -23.78 0.50
CA MET A 336 3.41 -25.25 0.49
C MET A 336 4.63 -25.83 1.22
N VAL A 337 5.84 -25.33 0.93
CA VAL A 337 7.09 -25.71 1.59
C VAL A 337 7.02 -25.42 3.09
N ALA A 338 6.44 -24.28 3.48
CA ALA A 338 6.23 -23.95 4.89
C ALA A 338 5.29 -24.92 5.60
N GLY A 339 4.21 -25.34 4.94
CA GLY A 339 3.31 -26.38 5.43
C GLY A 339 4.01 -27.72 5.62
N PHE A 340 4.83 -28.14 4.65
CA PHE A 340 5.64 -29.36 4.76
C PHE A 340 6.61 -29.30 5.94
N PHE A 341 7.38 -28.22 6.08
CA PHE A 341 8.30 -28.08 7.20
C PHE A 341 7.60 -27.94 8.54
N GLU A 342 6.38 -27.40 8.61
CA GLU A 342 5.61 -27.39 9.86
C GLU A 342 5.16 -28.81 10.27
N MET A 343 4.75 -29.64 9.31
CA MET A 343 4.48 -31.06 9.58
C MET A 343 5.73 -31.78 10.06
N HIS A 344 6.87 -31.51 9.41
CA HIS A 344 8.15 -32.10 9.80
C HIS A 344 8.60 -31.64 11.21
N ARG A 345 8.49 -30.34 11.52
CA ARG A 345 8.88 -29.73 12.81
C ARG A 345 8.19 -30.37 14.02
N LYS A 346 6.93 -30.77 13.87
CA LYS A 346 6.13 -31.41 14.93
C LYS A 346 6.63 -32.80 15.34
N HIS A 347 7.42 -33.47 14.50
CA HIS A 347 7.98 -34.78 14.80
C HIS A 347 9.30 -34.69 15.60
N PHE A 348 9.89 -33.51 15.71
CA PHE A 348 11.12 -33.31 16.48
C PHE A 348 10.83 -33.16 17.97
N PRO A 349 11.74 -33.61 18.85
CA PRO A 349 11.58 -33.47 20.28
C PRO A 349 11.57 -32.00 20.72
N ALA A 350 10.88 -31.75 21.82
CA ALA A 350 10.86 -30.44 22.48
C ALA A 350 12.22 -30.14 23.15
N MET A 351 12.60 -28.87 23.13
CA MET A 351 13.82 -28.30 23.70
C MET A 351 13.50 -26.96 24.35
N GLU A 352 14.11 -26.67 25.49
CA GLU A 352 13.99 -25.36 26.13
C GLU A 352 14.96 -24.36 25.48
N GLN A 353 14.45 -23.18 25.12
CA GLN A 353 15.23 -22.10 24.55
C GLN A 353 14.92 -20.77 25.25
N PRO A 354 15.94 -19.99 25.67
CA PRO A 354 15.70 -18.66 26.20
C PRO A 354 15.31 -17.70 25.07
N LEU A 355 14.12 -17.09 25.17
CA LEU A 355 13.69 -16.01 24.29
C LEU A 355 13.18 -14.83 25.12
N SER A 356 13.82 -13.67 24.98
CA SER A 356 13.45 -12.43 25.68
C SER A 356 13.32 -12.60 27.22
N GLY A 357 14.23 -13.38 27.81
CA GLY A 357 14.31 -13.61 29.26
C GLY A 357 13.36 -14.68 29.82
N LYS A 358 12.60 -15.38 28.97
CA LYS A 358 11.75 -16.53 29.36
C LYS A 358 12.20 -17.79 28.63
N ALA A 359 12.30 -18.91 29.34
CA ALA A 359 12.49 -20.22 28.71
C ALA A 359 11.17 -20.62 28.03
N LEU A 360 11.23 -20.85 26.71
CA LEU A 360 10.12 -21.36 25.92
C LEU A 360 10.48 -22.76 25.41
N THR A 361 9.53 -23.67 25.56
CA THR A 361 9.57 -25.01 24.96
C THR A 361 9.37 -24.89 23.44
N VAL A 362 10.43 -25.12 22.68
CA VAL A 362 10.48 -25.05 21.22
C VAL A 362 10.86 -26.40 20.60
N SER A 363 10.71 -26.58 19.30
CA SER A 363 11.16 -27.79 18.60
C SER A 363 12.68 -27.75 18.39
N SER A 364 13.35 -28.90 18.51
CA SER A 364 14.80 -29.01 18.26
C SER A 364 15.20 -28.86 16.78
N MET A 365 14.23 -28.82 15.86
CA MET A 365 14.46 -28.62 14.43
C MET A 365 15.20 -27.29 14.15
N PRO A 366 16.36 -27.31 13.47
CA PRO A 366 17.11 -26.09 13.14
C PRO A 366 16.32 -25.16 12.22
N CYS A 367 16.29 -23.86 12.55
CA CYS A 367 15.60 -22.83 11.76
C CYS A 367 16.14 -22.67 10.33
N PHE A 368 17.35 -23.18 10.04
CA PHE A 368 17.95 -23.16 8.70
C PHE A 368 17.07 -23.84 7.64
N HIS A 369 16.33 -24.89 7.99
CA HIS A 369 15.41 -25.55 7.07
C HIS A 369 14.30 -24.61 6.57
N LEU A 370 13.96 -23.58 7.36
CA LEU A 370 12.96 -22.57 7.02
C LEU A 370 13.51 -21.48 6.09
N VAL A 371 14.80 -21.48 5.75
CA VAL A 371 15.37 -20.45 4.85
C VAL A 371 14.72 -20.50 3.46
N LEU A 372 14.40 -21.70 2.97
CA LEU A 372 13.86 -21.89 1.62
C LEU A 372 12.52 -21.19 1.40
N GLN A 373 11.57 -21.29 2.34
CA GLN A 373 10.28 -20.60 2.23
C GLN A 373 10.43 -19.08 2.21
N TYR A 374 11.38 -18.52 2.96
CA TYR A 374 11.65 -17.07 2.95
C TYR A 374 12.26 -16.62 1.62
N ILE A 375 13.23 -17.37 1.08
CA ILE A 375 13.84 -17.06 -0.22
C ILE A 375 12.81 -17.11 -1.34
N LEU A 376 12.00 -18.17 -1.42
CA LEU A 376 10.96 -18.33 -2.44
C LEU A 376 9.95 -17.18 -2.42
N LEU A 377 9.59 -16.69 -1.23
CA LEU A 377 8.67 -15.59 -1.08
C LEU A 377 9.33 -14.23 -1.41
N GLY A 378 10.61 -14.08 -1.10
CA GLY A 378 11.42 -12.94 -1.54
C GLY A 378 11.52 -12.87 -3.07
N VAL A 379 11.80 -13.98 -3.73
CA VAL A 379 11.80 -14.09 -5.20
C VAL A 379 10.44 -13.71 -5.78
N ALA A 380 9.35 -14.22 -5.20
CA ALA A 380 8.00 -13.83 -5.60
C ALA A 380 7.80 -12.31 -5.54
N GLU A 381 8.29 -11.67 -4.48
CA GLU A 381 8.18 -10.22 -4.32
C GLU A 381 8.94 -9.42 -5.36
N THR A 382 10.14 -9.89 -5.73
CA THR A 382 10.94 -9.24 -6.78
C THR A 382 10.26 -9.24 -8.15
N LEU A 383 9.50 -10.30 -8.44
CA LEU A 383 8.89 -10.52 -9.75
C LEU A 383 7.53 -9.83 -9.85
N VAL A 384 6.68 -9.95 -8.80
CA VAL A 384 5.29 -9.46 -8.86
C VAL A 384 5.21 -7.95 -8.68
N ASN A 385 5.89 -7.36 -7.69
CA ASN A 385 5.66 -5.94 -7.33
C ASN A 385 6.01 -4.96 -8.47
N PRO A 386 7.20 -5.04 -9.11
CA PRO A 386 7.54 -4.15 -10.23
C PRO A 386 6.69 -4.44 -11.48
N ALA A 387 6.41 -5.71 -11.77
CA ALA A 387 5.62 -6.09 -12.93
C ALA A 387 4.17 -5.61 -12.82
N HIS A 388 3.54 -5.81 -11.65
CA HIS A 388 2.18 -5.35 -11.38
C HIS A 388 2.06 -3.83 -11.48
N TYR A 389 3.04 -3.08 -10.94
CA TYR A 389 3.05 -1.61 -11.06
C TYR A 389 3.11 -1.15 -12.52
N ASN A 390 3.96 -1.77 -13.34
CA ASN A 390 4.07 -1.44 -14.76
C ASN A 390 2.79 -1.79 -15.53
N VAL A 391 2.20 -2.97 -15.30
CA VAL A 391 0.91 -3.35 -15.91
C VAL A 391 -0.19 -2.37 -15.53
N LEU A 392 -0.32 -2.04 -14.24
CA LEU A 392 -1.33 -1.10 -13.76
C LEU A 392 -1.14 0.28 -14.42
N LYS A 393 0.11 0.74 -14.56
CA LYS A 393 0.45 2.00 -15.22
C LYS A 393 0.09 2.00 -16.70
N GLU A 394 0.41 0.94 -17.44
CA GLU A 394 0.08 0.81 -18.87
C GLU A 394 -1.43 0.76 -19.09
N GLU A 395 -2.16 -0.01 -18.27
CA GLU A 395 -3.63 -0.05 -18.31
C GLU A 395 -4.25 1.32 -18.00
N LEU A 396 -3.79 1.99 -16.92
CA LEU A 396 -4.20 3.36 -16.59
C LEU A 396 -3.94 4.34 -17.73
N TRP A 397 -2.79 4.24 -18.40
CA TRP A 397 -2.42 5.11 -19.49
C TRP A 397 -3.24 4.86 -20.76
N SER A 398 -3.37 3.59 -21.16
CA SER A 398 -4.19 3.15 -22.29
C SER A 398 -5.64 3.61 -22.13
N LEU A 399 -6.20 3.38 -20.94
CA LEU A 399 -7.58 3.74 -20.63
C LEU A 399 -7.78 5.25 -20.52
N LYS A 400 -6.81 6.00 -19.97
CA LYS A 400 -6.84 7.47 -20.01
C LYS A 400 -6.85 8.00 -21.45
N THR A 401 -6.02 7.42 -22.30
CA THR A 401 -5.95 7.79 -23.74
C THR A 401 -7.27 7.50 -24.45
N GLN A 402 -7.91 6.37 -24.15
CA GLN A 402 -9.23 6.03 -24.69
C GLN A 402 -10.32 7.00 -24.20
N VAL A 403 -10.30 7.40 -22.93
CA VAL A 403 -11.25 8.38 -22.37
C VAL A 403 -11.04 9.75 -23.00
N ASP A 404 -9.79 10.19 -23.18
CA ASP A 404 -9.46 11.46 -23.81
C ASP A 404 -9.83 11.47 -25.31
N ASP A 405 -9.63 10.36 -26.03
CA ASP A 405 -10.10 10.20 -27.42
C ASP A 405 -11.63 10.20 -27.51
N HIS A 406 -12.31 9.49 -26.61
CA HIS A 406 -13.77 9.51 -26.54
C HIS A 406 -14.30 10.92 -26.20
N ARG A 407 -13.61 11.66 -25.34
CA ARG A 407 -13.93 13.05 -25.00
C ARG A 407 -13.73 13.97 -26.20
N SER A 408 -12.64 13.81 -26.94
CA SER A 408 -12.33 14.55 -28.17
C SER A 408 -13.38 14.30 -29.27
N ARG A 409 -13.74 13.03 -29.51
CA ARG A 409 -14.80 12.65 -30.47
C ARG A 409 -16.17 13.21 -30.09
N LYS A 410 -16.56 13.17 -28.81
CA LYS A 410 -17.82 13.78 -28.34
C LYS A 410 -17.81 15.31 -28.42
N GLY A 411 -16.68 15.95 -28.12
CA GLY A 411 -16.50 17.39 -28.28
C GLY A 411 -16.59 17.82 -29.75
N SER A 412 -15.97 17.05 -30.64
CA SER A 412 -16.04 17.22 -32.10
C SER A 412 -17.45 16.99 -32.64
N GLU A 413 -18.17 15.97 -32.17
CA GLU A 413 -19.57 15.75 -32.56
C GLU A 413 -20.53 16.82 -32.04
N HIS A 414 -20.27 17.39 -30.85
CA HIS A 414 -21.03 18.54 -30.34
C HIS A 414 -20.73 19.80 -31.13
N ALA A 415 -19.46 20.07 -31.41
CA ALA A 415 -19.03 21.19 -32.25
C ALA A 415 -19.60 21.06 -33.67
N SER A 416 -19.57 19.87 -34.27
CA SER A 416 -20.13 19.59 -35.60
C SER A 416 -21.66 19.65 -35.62
N ARG A 417 -22.34 19.27 -34.53
CA ARG A 417 -23.80 19.47 -34.37
C ARG A 417 -24.18 20.93 -34.16
N CYS A 418 -23.43 21.69 -33.36
CA CYS A 418 -23.62 23.15 -33.23
C CYS A 418 -23.38 23.85 -34.57
N LEU A 419 -22.29 23.51 -35.28
CA LEU A 419 -22.02 24.05 -36.62
C LEU A 419 -23.13 23.67 -37.62
N LYS A 420 -23.65 22.43 -37.60
CA LYS A 420 -24.77 22.02 -38.46
C LYS A 420 -26.10 22.68 -38.10
N LEU A 421 -26.33 23.03 -36.85
CA LEU A 421 -27.52 23.77 -36.41
C LEU A 421 -27.41 25.26 -36.76
N GLU A 422 -26.21 25.84 -36.67
CA GLU A 422 -25.93 27.23 -37.04
C GLU A 422 -25.94 27.43 -38.56
N ILE A 423 -25.43 26.45 -39.34
CA ILE A 423 -25.54 26.42 -40.81
C ILE A 423 -27.00 26.18 -41.27
N ARG A 424 -27.76 25.33 -40.57
CA ARG A 424 -29.22 25.17 -40.85
C ARG A 424 -30.05 26.38 -40.43
N GLY A 425 -29.58 27.21 -39.51
CA GLY A 425 -30.18 28.51 -39.20
C GLY A 425 -29.92 29.58 -40.27
N LEU A 426 -28.95 29.35 -41.16
CA LEU A 426 -28.51 30.28 -42.21
C LEU A 426 -29.07 29.97 -43.62
N GLU A 427 -29.70 28.82 -43.84
CA GLU A 427 -30.28 28.41 -45.12
C GLU A 427 -31.82 28.34 -45.03
N THR A 428 -32.58 29.44 -44.96
CA THR A 428 -33.26 30.16 -46.08
C THR A 428 -34.72 30.53 -45.66
N PRO A 429 -35.50 31.38 -46.39
CA PRO A 429 -35.15 32.54 -47.23
C PRO A 429 -36.03 33.79 -46.98
N SER A 430 -35.54 34.99 -47.33
CA SER A 430 -36.36 35.96 -48.08
C SER A 430 -35.47 37.00 -48.78
N PRO A 431 -35.81 37.43 -50.01
CA PRO A 431 -35.02 38.38 -50.78
C PRO A 431 -35.53 39.80 -50.51
N LEU A 432 -34.78 40.59 -49.74
CA LEU A 432 -34.98 42.03 -49.70
C LEU A 432 -33.87 42.71 -50.51
N LYS A 433 -34.27 43.20 -51.69
CA LYS A 433 -33.56 44.19 -52.48
C LYS A 433 -33.14 45.36 -51.58
N GLY A 434 -31.84 45.66 -51.55
CA GLY A 434 -31.33 46.82 -50.82
C GLY A 434 -29.92 47.17 -51.27
N ASN A 435 -29.82 48.09 -52.22
CA ASN A 435 -28.60 48.78 -52.64
C ASN A 435 -27.76 49.25 -51.44
N TRP A 436 -26.49 48.81 -51.33
CA TRP A 436 -25.47 49.59 -50.62
C TRP A 436 -24.13 49.59 -51.37
N ARG A 437 -23.69 50.82 -51.63
CA ARG A 437 -22.52 51.23 -52.40
C ARG A 437 -21.22 50.77 -51.75
N LEU A 438 -20.28 50.39 -52.61
CA LEU A 438 -18.84 50.37 -52.35
C LEU A 438 -18.37 51.71 -51.76
N SER A 439 -17.77 51.66 -50.56
CA SER A 439 -16.87 52.68 -50.05
C SER A 439 -15.56 52.02 -49.66
N LYS A 440 -14.57 52.12 -50.55
CA LYS A 440 -13.15 51.99 -50.24
C LYS A 440 -12.79 53.10 -49.27
N ARG A 441 -12.28 52.77 -48.09
CA ARG A 441 -11.33 53.66 -47.39
C ARG A 441 -10.15 52.89 -46.84
N ARG A 442 -9.00 53.16 -47.47
CA ARG A 442 -7.67 53.07 -46.88
C ARG A 442 -7.63 53.92 -45.60
N LYS A 443 -7.14 53.34 -44.51
CA LYS A 443 -5.88 53.72 -43.85
C LYS A 443 -5.52 52.67 -42.83
#